data_AF-A0A7G8UNU0-F1
#
_entry.id   AF-A0A7G8UNU0-F1
#
_cell.length_a   1.000
_cell.length_b   1.000
_cell.length_c   1.000
_cell.angle_alpha   90.00
_cell.angle_beta   90.00
_cell.angle_gamma   90.00
#
_symmetry.space_group_name_H-M   'P 1'
#
loop_
_entity.id
_entity.type
_entity.pdbx_description
1 polymer ?
#
loop_
_entity_poly.entity_id
_entity_poly.type
_entity_poly.pdbx_seq_one_letter_code
_entity_poly.pdbx_strand_id
1 'polypeptide(L)'
;MKSWRTMSICLLTLFLTILMGCSFSQESGEATGSSIILEFSEIETITDAGVQLAYDDVHEVKKIDNSFMVYKKTASDSHLYLGSVRDKQLTEYGFVGEETYIQDFTKNEESLFGRPMTLITGICGANCVENYLFEQVDGQPQLILKLSGHVLVADLNEDGEKEVVMMQGSPQIEIHVYKRIGDQIMKVNLNEEIGLTNSVTYNSQTNVFEMIINNETKQYRYDTDSDSLISL
;
A
#
# COMPACT_ATOMS: atom_id res chain seq x y z
N MET A 1 -24.86 30.84 81.01
CA MET A 1 -24.42 31.79 79.96
C MET A 1 -24.39 31.06 78.63
N LYS A 2 -25.16 31.57 77.65
CA LYS A 2 -25.07 31.45 76.16
C LYS A 2 -24.70 30.08 75.54
N SER A 3 -25.35 29.57 74.48
CA SER A 3 -26.41 30.10 73.60
C SER A 3 -27.06 28.97 72.80
N TRP A 4 -28.35 29.14 72.55
CA TRP A 4 -29.24 28.39 71.66
C TRP A 4 -28.92 28.58 70.16
N ARG A 5 -29.17 27.52 69.36
CA ARG A 5 -30.03 27.41 68.14
C ARG A 5 -30.10 28.63 67.18
N THR A 6 -30.09 28.56 65.84
CA THR A 6 -30.63 27.57 64.87
C THR A 6 -30.31 28.06 63.44
N MET A 7 -30.11 27.13 62.50
CA MET A 7 -30.63 27.04 61.11
C MET A 7 -30.59 28.23 60.10
N SER A 8 -30.16 27.87 58.88
CA SER A 8 -30.68 28.25 57.54
C SER A 8 -30.08 29.41 56.70
N ILE A 9 -29.56 29.01 55.52
CA ILE A 9 -29.84 29.50 54.15
C ILE A 9 -28.96 30.60 53.50
N CYS A 10 -28.36 30.19 52.35
CA CYS A 10 -27.97 30.90 51.10
C CYS A 10 -27.15 32.20 51.10
N LEU A 11 -25.97 32.15 50.44
CA LEU A 11 -25.61 32.91 49.22
C LEU A 11 -24.17 32.49 48.79
N LEU A 12 -23.97 31.77 47.69
CA LEU A 12 -23.62 32.27 46.35
C LEU A 12 -22.27 33.02 46.28
N THR A 13 -21.23 32.38 45.75
CA THR A 13 -20.14 32.94 44.91
C THR A 13 -19.20 31.78 44.52
N LEU A 14 -19.30 31.30 43.27
CA LEU A 14 -18.38 31.64 42.17
C LEU A 14 -17.14 30.72 42.15
N PHE A 15 -17.25 29.55 41.51
CA PHE A 15 -16.11 28.88 40.88
C PHE A 15 -16.56 28.33 39.52
N LEU A 16 -16.23 29.12 38.49
CA LEU A 16 -16.47 28.90 37.08
C LEU A 16 -15.10 28.59 36.43
N THR A 17 -15.10 27.73 35.41
CA THR A 17 -13.96 27.33 34.54
C THR A 17 -12.98 26.37 35.24
N ILE A 18 -12.74 25.14 34.78
CA ILE A 18 -12.26 24.71 33.45
C ILE A 18 -12.94 23.38 33.08
N LEU A 19 -13.89 23.44 32.14
CA LEU A 19 -14.32 22.31 31.32
C LEU A 19 -14.19 22.79 29.86
N MET A 20 -12.95 22.90 29.40
CA MET A 20 -12.63 22.69 27.98
C MET A 20 -12.42 21.17 27.88
N GLY A 21 -13.26 20.41 27.19
CA GLY A 21 -13.69 20.70 25.84
C GLY A 21 -12.54 20.49 24.87
N CYS A 22 -11.74 19.44 25.01
CA CYS A 22 -11.01 18.88 23.87
C CYS A 22 -12.04 18.17 22.99
N SER A 23 -12.85 18.97 22.29
CA SER A 23 -13.38 18.56 21.00
C SER A 23 -12.16 18.28 20.12
N PHE A 24 -11.92 17.00 19.87
CA PHE A 24 -11.00 16.54 18.84
C PHE A 24 -11.60 17.00 17.51
N SER A 25 -11.27 18.22 17.09
CA SER A 25 -11.49 18.68 15.73
C SER A 25 -10.48 17.96 14.87
N GLN A 26 -10.94 16.95 14.15
CA GLN A 26 -10.27 16.43 12.98
C GLN A 26 -10.29 17.57 11.94
N GLU A 27 -9.30 18.46 12.02
CA GLU A 27 -8.97 19.36 10.92
C GLU A 27 -8.37 18.45 9.84
N SER A 28 -9.20 18.08 8.87
CA SER A 28 -8.73 17.67 7.56
C SER A 28 -7.74 18.75 7.08
N GLY A 29 -6.50 18.35 6.78
CA GLY A 29 -5.46 19.25 6.33
C GLY A 29 -5.97 20.13 5.20
N GLU A 30 -6.17 21.41 5.51
CA GLU A 30 -6.42 22.42 4.49
C GLU A 30 -5.10 22.57 3.74
N ALA A 31 -5.05 22.13 2.48
CA ALA A 31 -3.90 22.24 1.58
C ALA A 31 -3.53 23.72 1.37
N THR A 32 -2.87 24.30 2.36
CA THR A 32 -2.44 25.69 2.39
C THR A 32 -1.02 25.77 1.83
N GLY A 33 -0.92 25.46 0.53
CA GLY A 33 0.00 26.10 -0.41
C GLY A 33 1.49 26.10 -0.11
N SER A 34 2.13 24.94 0.03
CA SER A 34 3.48 24.68 -0.53
C SER A 34 3.83 23.20 -0.49
N SER A 35 3.39 22.49 0.55
CA SER A 35 3.76 21.11 0.81
C SER A 35 2.64 20.33 1.51
N ILE A 36 2.50 19.05 1.20
CA ILE A 36 1.56 18.10 1.82
C ILE A 36 2.40 17.05 2.54
N ILE A 37 2.33 16.99 3.87
CA ILE A 37 3.07 15.99 4.66
C ILE A 37 2.43 14.62 4.43
N LEU A 38 3.26 13.58 4.33
CA LEU A 38 2.82 12.20 4.13
C LEU A 38 3.06 11.37 5.39
N GLU A 39 1.98 10.99 6.05
CA GLU A 39 2.06 10.16 7.27
C GLU A 39 2.14 8.67 6.90
N PHE A 40 3.36 8.15 6.85
CA PHE A 40 3.61 6.73 6.58
C PHE A 40 3.26 5.85 7.77
N SER A 41 2.56 4.75 7.49
CA SER A 41 2.16 3.73 8.48
C SER A 41 2.82 2.40 8.18
N GLU A 42 3.18 1.66 9.23
CA GLU A 42 3.73 0.30 9.09
C GLU A 42 2.67 -0.63 8.51
N ILE A 43 3.10 -1.50 7.60
CA ILE A 43 2.28 -2.62 7.13
C ILE A 43 2.88 -3.94 7.56
N GLU A 44 2.00 -4.91 7.81
CA GLU A 44 2.44 -6.28 8.03
C GLU A 44 2.95 -6.86 6.71
N THR A 45 4.26 -7.12 6.64
CA THR A 45 4.84 -7.89 5.55
C THR A 45 4.47 -9.35 5.71
N ILE A 46 4.26 -10.04 4.59
CA ILE A 46 3.98 -11.47 4.61
C ILE A 46 5.26 -12.20 5.06
N THR A 47 5.14 -13.06 6.06
CA THR A 47 6.23 -13.91 6.54
C THR A 47 5.89 -15.39 6.49
N ASP A 48 4.66 -15.72 6.08
CA ASP A 48 4.26 -17.11 5.82
C ASP A 48 4.98 -17.60 4.56
N ALA A 49 5.48 -18.84 4.65
CA ALA A 49 6.07 -19.52 3.52
C ALA A 49 5.03 -19.79 2.42
N GLY A 50 3.73 -19.85 2.74
CA GLY A 50 2.65 -20.20 1.80
C GLY A 50 2.19 -21.65 1.97
N VAL A 51 1.22 -22.08 1.18
CA VAL A 51 0.61 -23.42 1.32
C VAL A 51 1.42 -24.45 0.56
N GLN A 52 1.87 -25.50 1.25
CA GLN A 52 2.62 -26.60 0.62
C GLN A 52 1.69 -27.58 -0.09
N LEU A 53 2.01 -27.90 -1.34
CA LEU A 53 1.30 -28.83 -2.21
C LEU A 53 2.29 -29.81 -2.86
N ALA A 54 1.87 -31.04 -3.15
CA ALA A 54 2.67 -31.92 -3.99
C ALA A 54 2.64 -31.42 -5.43
N TYR A 55 3.79 -31.41 -6.11
CA TYR A 55 3.87 -30.93 -7.49
C TYR A 55 2.97 -31.72 -8.45
N ASP A 56 2.79 -33.02 -8.21
CA ASP A 56 1.95 -33.89 -9.04
C ASP A 56 0.43 -33.68 -8.82
N ASP A 57 0.03 -32.92 -7.81
CA ASP A 57 -1.39 -32.63 -7.49
C ASP A 57 -1.95 -31.43 -8.26
N VAL A 58 -1.12 -30.72 -9.04
CA VAL A 58 -1.52 -29.52 -9.77
C VAL A 58 -1.28 -29.65 -11.27
N HIS A 59 -1.92 -28.77 -12.05
CA HIS A 59 -1.73 -28.70 -13.50
C HIS A 59 -0.85 -27.49 -13.84
N GLU A 60 0.42 -27.73 -14.13
CA GLU A 60 1.33 -26.68 -14.61
C GLU A 60 0.78 -26.06 -15.90
N VAL A 61 0.69 -24.72 -15.93
CA VAL A 61 0.28 -23.95 -17.11
C VAL A 61 1.49 -23.27 -17.75
N LYS A 62 2.34 -22.65 -16.92
CA LYS A 62 3.53 -21.91 -17.39
C LYS A 62 4.63 -21.98 -16.34
N LYS A 63 5.76 -22.56 -16.71
CA LYS A 63 7.00 -22.39 -15.97
C LYS A 63 7.58 -21.00 -16.26
N ILE A 64 7.74 -20.16 -15.23
CA ILE A 64 8.30 -18.81 -15.38
C ILE A 64 9.83 -18.92 -15.44
N ASP A 65 10.39 -19.63 -14.47
CA ASP A 65 11.80 -19.99 -14.40
C ASP A 65 11.98 -21.26 -13.55
N ASN A 66 13.19 -21.51 -13.02
CA ASN A 66 13.42 -22.68 -12.16
C ASN A 66 12.83 -22.56 -10.76
N SER A 67 12.44 -21.36 -10.35
CA SER A 67 11.93 -21.06 -9.02
C SER A 67 10.41 -20.93 -9.02
N PHE A 68 9.81 -20.34 -10.05
CA PHE A 68 8.39 -19.99 -10.08
C PHE A 68 7.63 -20.67 -11.22
N MET A 69 6.37 -21.00 -10.96
CA MET A 69 5.42 -21.44 -11.97
C MET A 69 4.02 -20.89 -11.73
N VAL A 70 3.24 -20.88 -12.81
CA VAL A 70 1.81 -20.65 -12.81
C VAL A 70 1.10 -21.98 -13.08
N TYR A 71 0.09 -22.30 -12.27
CA TYR A 71 -0.64 -23.57 -12.36
C TYR A 71 -2.14 -23.39 -12.11
N LYS A 72 -2.89 -24.46 -12.38
CA LYS A 72 -4.30 -24.62 -12.03
C LYS A 72 -4.48 -25.72 -10.99
N LYS A 73 -5.43 -25.54 -10.08
CA LYS A 73 -5.78 -26.58 -9.08
C LYS A 73 -6.46 -27.79 -9.71
N THR A 74 -7.17 -27.60 -10.82
CA THR A 74 -7.76 -28.68 -11.62
C THR A 74 -7.64 -28.34 -13.10
N ALA A 75 -7.66 -29.34 -13.99
CA ALA A 75 -7.54 -29.12 -15.44
C ALA A 75 -8.62 -28.19 -16.01
N SER A 76 -9.82 -28.18 -15.40
CA SER A 76 -10.98 -27.40 -15.82
C SER A 76 -11.09 -26.02 -15.15
N ASP A 77 -10.22 -25.69 -14.19
CA ASP A 77 -10.22 -24.37 -13.56
C ASP A 77 -9.81 -23.30 -14.58
N SER A 78 -10.34 -22.08 -14.47
CA SER A 78 -9.81 -20.93 -15.22
C SER A 78 -8.85 -20.12 -14.36
N HIS A 79 -8.96 -20.22 -13.03
CA HIS A 79 -8.10 -19.49 -12.11
C HIS A 79 -6.68 -20.04 -12.15
N LEU A 80 -5.74 -19.10 -12.23
CA LEU A 80 -4.32 -19.34 -12.17
C LEU A 80 -3.80 -18.99 -10.78
N TYR A 81 -2.89 -19.82 -10.30
CA TYR A 81 -2.21 -19.65 -9.03
C TYR A 81 -0.70 -19.54 -9.27
N LEU A 82 -0.05 -18.69 -8.45
CA LEU A 82 1.39 -18.56 -8.41
C LEU A 82 1.95 -19.46 -7.33
N GLY A 83 3.01 -20.19 -7.65
CA GLY A 83 3.79 -20.88 -6.64
C GLY A 83 5.26 -21.00 -7.00
N SER A 84 6.08 -21.33 -5.99
CA SER A 84 7.47 -21.69 -6.18
C SER A 84 7.69 -23.19 -6.09
N VAL A 85 8.67 -23.70 -6.85
CA VAL A 85 8.96 -25.15 -6.92
C VAL A 85 10.36 -25.41 -6.38
N ARG A 86 10.46 -26.33 -5.42
CA ARG A 86 11.73 -26.87 -4.94
C ARG A 86 11.60 -28.35 -4.61
N ASP A 87 12.50 -29.17 -5.12
CA ASP A 87 12.56 -30.61 -4.81
C ASP A 87 11.21 -31.35 -4.99
N LYS A 88 10.45 -30.97 -6.04
CA LYS A 88 9.08 -31.44 -6.34
C LYS A 88 8.02 -31.11 -5.28
N GLN A 89 8.31 -30.17 -4.38
CA GLN A 89 7.31 -29.51 -3.55
C GLN A 89 6.96 -28.17 -4.17
N LEU A 90 5.67 -27.85 -4.16
CA LEU A 90 5.12 -26.59 -4.60
C LEU A 90 4.68 -25.78 -3.39
N THR A 91 5.10 -24.53 -3.34
CA THR A 91 4.64 -23.55 -2.36
C THR A 91 3.68 -22.58 -3.04
N GLU A 92 2.38 -22.65 -2.73
CA GLU A 92 1.34 -21.75 -3.24
C GLU A 92 1.40 -20.40 -2.52
N TYR A 93 1.51 -19.32 -3.31
CA TYR A 93 1.42 -17.93 -2.84
C TYR A 93 0.02 -17.33 -3.04
N GLY A 94 -0.77 -17.91 -3.96
CA GLY A 94 -2.18 -17.59 -4.13
C GLY A 94 -2.60 -17.31 -5.57
N PHE A 95 -3.84 -16.83 -5.72
CA PHE A 95 -4.44 -16.49 -7.01
C PHE A 95 -3.69 -15.34 -7.70
N VAL A 96 -3.34 -15.53 -8.97
CA VAL A 96 -2.53 -14.56 -9.74
C VAL A 96 -3.16 -14.15 -11.06
N GLY A 97 -4.28 -14.75 -11.49
CA GLY A 97 -4.95 -14.32 -12.71
C GLY A 97 -5.88 -15.37 -13.31
N GLU A 98 -6.36 -15.10 -14.51
CA GLU A 98 -7.20 -16.01 -15.29
C GLU A 98 -6.44 -16.57 -16.50
N GLU A 99 -6.75 -17.81 -16.90
CA GLU A 99 -6.09 -18.51 -18.01
C GLU A 99 -6.10 -17.69 -19.31
N THR A 100 -7.17 -16.92 -19.55
CA THR A 100 -7.28 -16.09 -20.76
C THR A 100 -6.20 -15.00 -20.86
N TYR A 101 -5.54 -14.64 -19.76
CA TYR A 101 -4.51 -13.60 -19.68
C TYR A 101 -3.10 -14.15 -19.41
N ILE A 102 -2.87 -15.45 -19.59
CA ILE A 102 -1.57 -16.09 -19.28
C ILE A 102 -0.37 -15.46 -20.04
N GLN A 103 -0.63 -14.86 -21.19
CA GLN A 103 0.38 -14.18 -22.00
C GLN A 103 0.78 -12.81 -21.42
N ASP A 104 -0.08 -12.19 -20.62
CA ASP A 104 0.13 -10.88 -20.01
C ASP A 104 0.85 -10.98 -18.64
N PHE A 105 1.18 -12.20 -18.23
CA PHE A 105 1.92 -12.46 -17.02
C PHE A 105 3.39 -12.03 -17.16
N THR A 106 3.88 -11.24 -16.21
CA THR A 106 5.25 -10.72 -16.22
C THR A 106 6.00 -11.06 -14.94
N LYS A 107 7.33 -11.18 -15.07
CA LYS A 107 8.29 -11.28 -13.98
C LYS A 107 9.39 -10.28 -14.26
N ASN A 108 9.63 -9.36 -13.35
CA ASN A 108 10.69 -8.35 -13.43
C ASN A 108 11.58 -8.45 -12.19
N GLU A 109 12.88 -8.33 -12.39
CA GLU A 109 13.82 -8.13 -11.29
C GLU A 109 14.04 -6.62 -11.15
N GLU A 110 13.75 -6.07 -9.98
CA GLU A 110 13.82 -4.63 -9.71
C GLU A 110 14.68 -4.38 -8.47
N SER A 111 15.37 -3.24 -8.45
CA SER A 111 15.91 -2.70 -7.21
C SER A 111 14.81 -1.87 -6.55
N LEU A 112 14.18 -2.44 -5.52
CA LEU A 112 13.07 -1.86 -4.79
C LEU A 112 13.43 -1.78 -3.32
N PHE A 113 13.13 -0.66 -2.67
CA PHE A 113 13.40 -0.50 -1.24
C PHE A 113 14.88 -0.72 -0.85
N GLY A 114 15.79 -0.28 -1.73
CA GLY A 114 17.24 -0.48 -1.60
C GLY A 114 17.70 -1.95 -1.76
N ARG A 115 16.83 -2.87 -2.23
CA ARG A 115 17.12 -4.30 -2.29
C ARG A 115 16.74 -4.93 -3.64
N PRO A 116 17.45 -6.01 -4.05
CA PRO A 116 17.04 -6.79 -5.21
C PRO A 116 15.75 -7.55 -4.88
N MET A 117 14.69 -7.25 -5.62
CA MET A 117 13.38 -7.86 -5.45
C MET A 117 12.89 -8.44 -6.78
N THR A 118 12.12 -9.52 -6.70
CA THR A 118 11.39 -10.07 -7.83
C THR A 118 9.94 -9.62 -7.77
N LEU A 119 9.47 -8.87 -8.76
CA LEU A 119 8.07 -8.49 -8.94
C LEU A 119 7.40 -9.40 -9.97
N ILE A 120 6.36 -10.11 -9.54
CA ILE A 120 5.56 -10.97 -10.40
C ILE A 120 4.16 -10.40 -10.52
N THR A 121 3.71 -10.16 -11.75
CA THR A 121 2.40 -9.55 -12.03
C THR A 121 1.57 -10.46 -12.91
N GLY A 122 0.33 -10.71 -12.51
CA GLY A 122 -0.67 -11.39 -13.31
C GLY A 122 -2.00 -10.65 -13.39
N ILE A 123 -2.81 -11.02 -14.38
CA ILE A 123 -4.03 -10.30 -14.76
C ILE A 123 -5.25 -11.20 -14.52
N CYS A 124 -6.20 -10.70 -13.74
CA CYS A 124 -7.47 -11.37 -13.43
C CYS A 124 -8.68 -10.75 -14.16
N GLY A 125 -8.46 -9.69 -14.94
CA GLY A 125 -9.52 -9.00 -15.67
C GLY A 125 -9.09 -7.61 -16.14
N ALA A 126 -9.99 -6.91 -16.85
CA ALA A 126 -9.69 -5.61 -17.48
C ALA A 126 -9.11 -4.55 -16.53
N ASN A 127 -9.53 -4.56 -15.25
CA ASN A 127 -9.06 -3.64 -14.20
C ASN A 127 -8.60 -4.43 -12.95
N CYS A 128 -8.12 -5.65 -13.14
CA CYS A 128 -7.77 -6.56 -12.06
C CYS A 128 -6.36 -7.09 -12.30
N VAL A 129 -5.43 -6.66 -11.44
CA VAL A 129 -4.01 -6.98 -11.52
C VAL A 129 -3.55 -7.39 -10.13
N GLU A 130 -2.88 -8.54 -10.05
CA GLU A 130 -2.31 -9.08 -8.83
C GLU A 130 -0.80 -9.05 -8.93
N ASN A 131 -0.14 -8.47 -7.93
CA ASN A 131 1.31 -8.34 -7.88
C ASN A 131 1.85 -9.00 -6.62
N TYR A 132 2.94 -9.73 -6.80
CA TYR A 132 3.64 -10.44 -5.74
C TYR A 132 5.10 -9.98 -5.73
N LEU A 133 5.55 -9.44 -4.61
CA LEU A 133 6.90 -8.96 -4.43
C LEU A 133 7.69 -9.92 -3.54
N PHE A 134 8.79 -10.45 -4.06
CA PHE A 134 9.62 -11.43 -3.37
C PHE A 134 11.02 -10.88 -3.09
N GLU A 135 11.53 -11.15 -1.90
CA GLU A 135 12.96 -11.03 -1.57
C GLU A 135 13.61 -12.42 -1.70
N GLN A 136 14.88 -12.46 -2.10
CA GLN A 136 15.66 -13.71 -2.12
C GLN A 136 16.38 -13.88 -0.78
N VAL A 137 15.94 -14.85 0.03
CA VAL A 137 16.53 -15.18 1.33
C VAL A 137 17.04 -16.62 1.29
N ASP A 138 18.33 -16.81 1.54
CA ASP A 138 19.01 -18.13 1.48
C ASP A 138 18.75 -18.89 0.15
N GLY A 139 18.68 -18.14 -0.95
CA GLY A 139 18.42 -18.69 -2.29
C GLY A 139 16.99 -19.17 -2.50
N GLN A 140 16.04 -18.71 -1.67
CA GLN A 140 14.62 -19.01 -1.78
C GLN A 140 13.79 -17.73 -1.88
N PRO A 141 12.74 -17.71 -2.72
CA PRO A 141 11.84 -16.58 -2.78
C PRO A 141 10.96 -16.53 -1.53
N GLN A 142 11.07 -15.43 -0.79
CA GLN A 142 10.19 -15.11 0.32
C GLN A 142 9.21 -14.02 -0.13
N LEU A 143 7.91 -14.31 -0.07
CA LEU A 143 6.87 -13.33 -0.39
C LEU A 143 6.87 -12.25 0.69
N ILE A 144 7.08 -10.99 0.31
CA ILE A 144 7.10 -9.85 1.24
C ILE A 144 5.80 -9.07 1.16
N LEU A 145 5.29 -8.83 -0.04
CA LEU A 145 4.04 -8.10 -0.27
C LEU A 145 3.20 -8.72 -1.37
N LYS A 146 1.89 -8.63 -1.18
CA LYS A 146 0.88 -8.86 -2.20
C LYS A 146 0.08 -7.58 -2.41
N LEU A 147 0.02 -7.10 -3.65
CA LEU A 147 -0.62 -5.84 -4.01
C LEU A 147 -1.65 -6.07 -5.13
N SER A 148 -2.91 -5.72 -4.86
CA SER A 148 -4.00 -5.77 -5.84
C SER A 148 -4.20 -4.38 -6.45
N GLY A 149 -3.72 -4.17 -7.66
CA GLY A 149 -3.75 -2.87 -8.35
C GLY A 149 -2.65 -2.73 -9.40
N HIS A 150 -2.65 -1.62 -10.11
CA HIS A 150 -1.56 -1.30 -11.04
C HIS A 150 -0.36 -0.78 -10.25
N VAL A 151 0.78 -1.44 -10.37
CA VAL A 151 2.03 -1.07 -9.70
C VAL A 151 2.97 -0.39 -10.68
N LEU A 152 3.51 0.74 -10.24
CA LEU A 152 4.64 1.43 -10.86
C LEU A 152 5.79 1.48 -9.86
N VAL A 153 7.01 1.42 -10.38
CA VAL A 153 8.25 1.43 -9.61
C VAL A 153 9.03 2.68 -10.01
N ALA A 154 9.32 3.54 -9.04
CA ALA A 154 9.92 4.85 -9.30
C ALA A 154 10.76 5.30 -8.10
N ASP A 155 11.88 5.97 -8.37
CA ASP A 155 12.67 6.72 -7.39
C ASP A 155 12.00 8.08 -7.21
N LEU A 156 11.15 8.20 -6.19
CA LEU A 156 10.27 9.36 -6.04
C LEU A 156 11.04 10.58 -5.53
N ASN A 157 11.94 10.38 -4.58
CA ASN A 157 12.73 11.42 -3.90
C ASN A 157 14.14 11.60 -4.49
N GLU A 158 14.47 10.91 -5.59
CA GLU A 158 15.75 10.99 -6.30
C GLU A 158 16.96 10.57 -5.45
N ASP A 159 16.77 9.65 -4.49
CA ASP A 159 17.84 9.15 -3.63
C ASP A 159 18.54 7.89 -4.15
N GLY A 160 18.06 7.34 -5.28
CA GLY A 160 18.57 6.14 -5.93
C GLY A 160 17.91 4.84 -5.47
N GLU A 161 17.08 4.87 -4.43
CA GLU A 161 16.19 3.78 -4.05
C GLU A 161 14.82 3.97 -4.70
N LYS A 162 14.21 2.89 -5.18
CA LYS A 162 12.87 2.99 -5.79
C LYS A 162 11.78 2.61 -4.80
N GLU A 163 10.73 3.40 -4.78
CA GLU A 163 9.44 3.15 -4.16
C GLU A 163 8.49 2.38 -5.09
N VAL A 164 7.39 1.91 -4.49
CA VAL A 164 6.24 1.37 -5.21
C VAL A 164 5.09 2.37 -5.14
N VAL A 165 4.57 2.75 -6.30
CA VAL A 165 3.32 3.50 -6.44
C VAL A 165 2.24 2.53 -6.93
N MET A 166 1.27 2.24 -6.08
CA MET A 166 0.13 1.38 -6.40
C MET A 166 -1.12 2.21 -6.65
N MET A 167 -1.78 1.99 -7.78
CA MET A 167 -3.07 2.56 -8.12
C MET A 167 -4.13 1.45 -8.04
N GLN A 168 -5.10 1.60 -7.15
CA GLN A 168 -6.12 0.58 -6.88
C GLN A 168 -7.53 1.17 -6.95
N GLY A 169 -8.46 0.42 -7.54
CA GLY A 169 -9.88 0.74 -7.59
C GLY A 169 -10.37 1.30 -8.92
N SER A 170 -11.69 1.31 -9.11
CA SER A 170 -12.40 1.88 -10.26
C SER A 170 -13.89 2.02 -9.91
N PRO A 171 -14.55 3.17 -10.19
CA PRO A 171 -14.00 4.40 -10.77
C PRO A 171 -13.21 5.24 -9.75
N GLN A 172 -13.25 4.84 -8.48
CA GLN A 172 -12.53 5.48 -7.39
C GLN A 172 -11.13 4.88 -7.31
N ILE A 173 -10.13 5.63 -7.79
CA ILE A 173 -8.73 5.22 -7.76
C ILE A 173 -8.08 5.83 -6.52
N GLU A 174 -7.48 4.97 -5.71
CA GLU A 174 -6.59 5.34 -4.63
C GLU A 174 -5.14 5.14 -5.05
N ILE A 175 -4.29 6.10 -4.69
CA ILE A 175 -2.84 6.01 -4.87
C ILE A 175 -2.19 5.74 -3.53
N HIS A 176 -1.55 4.59 -3.43
CA HIS A 176 -0.77 4.19 -2.27
C HIS A 176 0.70 4.21 -2.64
N VAL A 177 1.53 4.84 -1.80
CA VAL A 177 2.99 4.81 -1.93
C VAL A 177 3.55 3.91 -0.85
N TYR A 178 4.44 3.01 -1.25
CA TYR A 178 5.17 2.14 -0.34
C TYR A 178 6.65 2.49 -0.43
N LYS A 179 7.31 2.59 0.72
CA LYS A 179 8.75 2.81 0.83
C LYS A 179 9.31 2.02 2.02
N ARG A 180 10.63 1.93 2.12
CA ARG A 180 11.28 1.33 3.29
C ARG A 180 11.79 2.42 4.22
N ILE A 181 11.48 2.29 5.50
CA ILE A 181 12.02 3.15 6.57
C ILE A 181 12.68 2.21 7.58
N GLY A 182 14.02 2.22 7.59
CA GLY A 182 14.80 1.24 8.35
C GLY A 182 14.57 -0.18 7.82
N ASP A 183 14.05 -1.08 8.66
CA ASP A 183 13.78 -2.47 8.28
C ASP A 183 12.32 -2.76 7.92
N GLN A 184 11.45 -1.74 8.01
CA GLN A 184 10.03 -1.89 7.76
C GLN A 184 9.65 -1.31 6.41
N ILE A 185 8.72 -1.99 5.73
CA ILE A 185 8.00 -1.39 4.62
C ILE A 185 6.84 -0.60 5.22
N MET A 186 6.73 0.65 4.77
CA MET A 186 5.72 1.59 5.20
C MET A 186 4.84 1.95 4.01
N LYS A 187 3.61 2.38 4.30
CA LYS A 187 2.60 2.72 3.32
C LYS A 187 1.93 4.04 3.68
N VAL A 188 1.66 4.87 2.68
CA VAL A 188 0.76 6.03 2.78
C VAL A 188 -0.31 5.96 1.70
N ASN A 189 -1.54 6.36 2.04
CA ASN A 189 -2.63 6.58 1.08
C ASN A 189 -2.69 8.06 0.75
N LEU A 190 -2.24 8.45 -0.45
CA LEU A 190 -2.19 9.87 -0.83
C LEU A 190 -3.58 10.50 -0.81
N ASN A 191 -4.61 9.77 -1.24
CA ASN A 191 -5.97 10.27 -1.26
C ASN A 191 -6.49 10.65 0.13
N GLU A 192 -6.09 9.89 1.17
CA GLU A 192 -6.43 10.19 2.57
C GLU A 192 -5.68 11.42 3.08
N GLU A 193 -4.36 11.49 2.87
CA GLU A 193 -3.52 12.63 3.29
C GLU A 193 -4.01 13.97 2.69
N ILE A 194 -4.42 13.94 1.43
CA ILE A 194 -4.89 15.13 0.71
C ILE A 194 -6.37 15.43 1.03
N GLY A 195 -7.10 14.47 1.59
CA GLY A 195 -8.55 14.60 1.85
C GLY A 195 -9.39 14.60 0.56
N LEU A 196 -8.89 14.02 -0.53
CA LEU A 196 -9.54 14.01 -1.84
C LEU A 196 -9.85 12.59 -2.32
N THR A 197 -11.12 12.32 -2.56
CA THR A 197 -11.55 11.09 -3.23
C THR A 197 -11.50 11.30 -4.75
N ASN A 198 -10.74 10.46 -5.47
CA ASN A 198 -10.76 10.29 -6.94
C ASN A 198 -10.11 11.39 -7.80
N SER A 199 -9.14 12.13 -7.25
CA SER A 199 -8.54 13.26 -7.98
C SER A 199 -7.02 13.20 -8.10
N VAL A 200 -6.38 12.11 -7.69
CA VAL A 200 -4.91 11.97 -7.73
C VAL A 200 -4.53 11.02 -8.87
N THR A 201 -3.60 11.43 -9.72
CA THR A 201 -2.94 10.59 -10.74
C THR A 201 -1.43 10.69 -10.58
N TYR A 202 -0.70 9.69 -11.08
CA TYR A 202 0.76 9.71 -11.10
C TYR A 202 1.29 9.49 -12.51
N ASN A 203 2.18 10.37 -12.96
CA ASN A 203 2.89 10.25 -14.22
C ASN A 203 4.35 9.83 -13.97
N SER A 204 4.64 8.56 -14.26
CA SER A 204 5.98 7.97 -14.08
C SER A 204 7.03 8.50 -15.05
N GLN A 205 6.66 9.15 -16.16
CA GLN A 205 7.64 9.73 -17.09
C GLN A 205 8.22 11.04 -16.58
N THR A 206 7.42 11.79 -15.81
CA THR A 206 7.80 13.10 -15.28
C THR A 206 8.03 13.10 -13.78
N ASN A 207 7.73 11.98 -13.11
CA ASN A 207 7.71 11.84 -11.65
C ASN A 207 6.84 12.93 -10.99
N VAL A 208 5.60 13.08 -11.47
CA VAL A 208 4.65 14.12 -11.02
C VAL A 208 3.33 13.50 -10.63
N PHE A 209 2.80 13.93 -9.49
CA PHE A 209 1.43 13.71 -9.08
C PHE A 209 0.55 14.85 -9.56
N GLU A 210 -0.56 14.55 -10.21
CA GLU A 210 -1.56 15.56 -10.60
C GLU A 210 -2.80 15.41 -9.73
N MET A 211 -3.32 16.53 -9.26
CA MET A 211 -4.44 16.59 -8.33
C MET A 211 -5.49 17.58 -8.82
N ILE A 212 -6.77 17.24 -8.75
CA ILE A 212 -7.85 18.22 -8.95
C ILE A 212 -8.25 18.80 -7.60
N ILE A 213 -7.85 20.05 -7.34
CA ILE A 213 -8.15 20.79 -6.10
C ILE A 213 -8.96 22.02 -6.47
N ASN A 214 -10.17 22.19 -5.92
CA ASN A 214 -11.06 23.31 -6.21
C ASN A 214 -11.31 23.53 -7.72
N ASN A 215 -11.49 22.44 -8.48
CA ASN A 215 -11.64 22.40 -9.95
C ASN A 215 -10.41 22.90 -10.74
N GLU A 216 -9.24 22.99 -10.11
CA GLU A 216 -7.98 23.26 -10.78
C GLU A 216 -7.05 22.06 -10.72
N THR A 217 -6.38 21.75 -11.83
CA THR A 217 -5.28 20.78 -11.82
C THR A 217 -4.07 21.43 -11.15
N LYS A 218 -3.62 20.83 -10.05
CA LYS A 218 -2.38 21.14 -9.35
C LYS A 218 -1.39 20.01 -9.58
N GLN A 219 -0.11 20.35 -9.67
CA GLN A 219 0.96 19.39 -9.87
C GLN A 219 1.88 19.40 -8.65
N TYR A 220 2.30 18.21 -8.23
CA TYR A 220 3.18 18.02 -7.10
C TYR A 220 4.30 17.03 -7.44
N ARG A 221 5.44 17.18 -6.79
CA ARG A 221 6.50 16.17 -6.77
C ARG A 221 6.77 15.77 -5.34
N TYR A 222 7.26 14.54 -5.15
CA TYR A 222 7.79 14.12 -3.86
C TYR A 222 9.04 14.94 -3.50
N ASP A 223 9.14 15.37 -2.26
CA ASP A 223 10.27 16.15 -1.76
C ASP A 223 11.51 15.25 -1.58
N THR A 224 12.68 15.75 -1.99
CA THR A 224 13.94 15.00 -1.88
C THR A 224 14.39 14.86 -0.42
N ASP A 225 14.02 15.84 0.42
CA ASP A 225 14.55 15.98 1.78
C ASP A 225 13.55 15.54 2.87
N SER A 226 12.29 15.28 2.51
CA SER A 226 11.24 14.95 3.48
C SER A 226 10.15 14.04 2.91
N ASP A 227 9.40 13.37 3.80
CA ASP A 227 8.20 12.61 3.42
C ASP A 227 7.04 13.59 3.17
N SER A 228 7.13 14.35 2.08
CA SER A 228 6.10 15.32 1.68
C SER A 228 5.98 15.46 0.16
N LEU A 229 4.86 16.00 -0.31
CA LEU A 229 4.66 16.42 -1.69
C LEU A 229 4.74 17.94 -1.79
N ILE A 230 5.63 18.46 -2.63
CA ILE A 230 5.81 19.89 -2.89
C ILE A 230 5.09 20.32 -4.18
N SER A 231 4.41 21.46 -4.14
CA SER A 231 3.77 22.01 -5.34
C SER A 231 4.81 22.43 -6.37
N LEU A 232 4.54 22.14 -7.64
CA LEU A 232 5.29 22.66 -8.78
C LEU A 232 4.80 24.04 -9.22
#